data_AF-A0A7Y6PIJ0-F1
#
_entry.id   AF-A0A7Y6PIJ0-F1
#
_cell.length_a   1.000
_cell.length_b   1.000
_cell.length_c   1.000
_cell.angle_alpha   90.00
_cell.angle_beta   90.00
_cell.angle_gamma   90.00
#
_symmetry.space_group_name_H-M   'P 1'
#
loop_
_entity.id
_entity.type
_entity.pdbx_description
1 polymer ?
#
loop_
_entity_poly.entity_id
_entity_poly.type
_entity_poly.pdbx_seq_one_letter_code
_entity_poly.pdbx_strand_id
1 'polypeptide(L)'
;MQHFYEVYYEPDIVNYQLGRELRERFKDLPWIPIESHNRIPEMQEKPNKEFGRMKRNLIIGTRKTHKYVENHKVSDYLVPYTSSGCSAMCLYCYLVCN
;
A
#
# COMPACT_ATOMS: atom_id res chain seq x y z
N MET A 1 12.04 -1.89 -14.59
CA MET A 1 11.30 -2.43 -13.42
C MET A 1 10.90 -1.27 -12.53
N GLN A 2 9.74 -1.32 -11.90
CA GLN A 2 9.24 -0.19 -11.10
C GLN A 2 10.05 -0.09 -9.80
N HIS A 3 10.96 0.88 -9.70
CA HIS A 3 11.82 1.06 -8.54
C HIS A 3 11.06 1.79 -7.42
N PHE A 4 10.79 1.10 -6.31
CA PHE A 4 10.35 1.74 -5.08
C PHE A 4 11.54 2.43 -4.40
N TYR A 5 11.28 3.47 -3.62
CA TYR A 5 12.31 4.17 -2.84
C TYR A 5 12.48 3.55 -1.46
N GLU A 6 11.37 3.28 -0.79
CA GLU A 6 11.33 2.85 0.62
C GLU A 6 10.19 1.86 0.82
N VAL A 7 10.34 0.98 1.81
CA VAL A 7 9.31 0.02 2.24
C VAL A 7 8.86 0.37 3.65
N TYR A 8 7.58 0.71 3.79
CA TYR A 8 6.92 0.88 5.08
C TYR A 8 6.23 -0.43 5.45
N TYR A 9 6.40 -0.89 6.68
CA TYR A 9 5.89 -2.21 7.03
C TYR A 9 5.36 -2.35 8.46
N GLU A 10 4.30 -3.13 8.61
CA GLU A 10 3.87 -3.60 9.94
C GLU A 10 4.78 -4.76 10.40
N PRO A 11 5.28 -4.79 11.64
CA PRO A 11 6.21 -5.84 12.09
C PRO A 11 5.70 -7.27 11.91
N ASP A 12 4.39 -7.49 12.04
CA ASP A 12 3.76 -8.82 12.00
C ASP A 12 3.83 -9.50 10.63
N ILE A 13 4.24 -8.80 9.56
CA ILE A 13 4.34 -9.39 8.22
C ILE A 13 5.30 -10.58 8.18
N VAL A 14 6.29 -10.65 9.09
CA VAL A 14 7.28 -11.73 9.16
C VAL A 14 6.64 -13.09 9.50
N ASN A 15 5.46 -13.07 10.12
CA ASN A 15 4.69 -14.27 10.43
C ASN A 15 4.08 -14.89 9.16
N TYR A 16 3.95 -14.13 8.07
CA TYR A 16 3.35 -14.57 6.82
C TYR A 16 4.41 -14.92 5.77
N GLN A 17 4.17 -15.98 5.00
CA GLN A 17 5.09 -16.41 3.93
C GLN A 17 5.37 -15.28 2.94
N LEU A 18 4.33 -14.61 2.44
CA LEU A 18 4.48 -13.49 1.51
C LEU A 18 5.28 -12.34 2.11
N GLY A 19 5.12 -12.04 3.41
CA GLY A 19 5.89 -10.99 4.06
C GLY A 19 7.38 -11.30 4.10
N ARG A 20 7.77 -12.56 4.35
CA ARG A 20 9.17 -13.01 4.28
C ARG A 20 9.73 -12.95 2.86
N GLU A 21 8.95 -13.37 1.87
CA GLU A 21 9.35 -13.31 0.45
C GLU A 21 9.56 -11.86 -0.03
N LEU A 22 8.65 -10.96 0.33
CA LEU A 22 8.77 -9.54 0.02
C LEU A 22 9.96 -8.89 0.75
N ARG A 23 10.25 -9.34 1.99
CA ARG A 23 11.43 -8.89 2.75
C ARG A 23 12.72 -9.21 2.03
N GLU A 24 12.87 -10.43 1.52
CA GLU A 24 14.04 -10.82 0.74
C GLU A 24 14.08 -10.09 -0.61
N ARG A 25 12.94 -10.00 -1.31
CA ARG A 25 12.86 -9.37 -2.64
C ARG A 25 13.24 -7.88 -2.62
N PHE A 26 12.92 -7.16 -1.55
CA PHE A 26 13.19 -5.73 -1.42
C PHE A 26 14.21 -5.41 -0.31
N LYS A 27 15.10 -6.36 0.00
CA LYS A 27 16.09 -6.22 1.08
C LYS A 27 17.03 -5.02 0.94
N ASP A 28 17.28 -4.58 -0.30
CA ASP A 28 18.19 -3.47 -0.61
C ASP A 28 17.54 -2.08 -0.45
N LEU A 29 16.23 -2.02 -0.21
CA LEU A 29 15.52 -0.77 0.08
C LEU A 29 15.55 -0.47 1.58
N PRO A 30 15.45 0.80 2.01
CA PRO A 30 15.18 1.14 3.41
C PRO A 30 13.83 0.56 3.87
N TRP A 31 13.80 -0.03 5.05
CA TRP A 31 12.59 -0.55 5.68
C TRP A 31 12.24 0.22 6.95
N ILE A 32 11.06 0.83 6.97
CA ILE A 32 10.59 1.70 8.04
C ILE A 32 9.40 1.04 8.73
N PRO A 33 9.51 0.70 10.03
CA PRO A 33 8.39 0.08 10.75
C PRO A 33 7.27 1.09 10.98
N ILE A 34 6.03 0.66 10.81
CA ILE A 34 4.82 1.44 11.08
C ILE A 34 3.87 0.65 11.96
N GLU A 35 3.05 1.37 12.73
CA GLU A 35 2.01 0.76 13.58
C GLU A 35 0.84 0.22 12.74
N SER A 36 0.46 0.95 11.68
CA SER A 36 -0.71 0.62 10.86
C SER A 36 -0.54 1.04 9.40
N HIS A 37 -0.74 0.11 8.48
CA HIS A 37 -0.77 0.40 7.03
C HIS A 37 -1.89 1.38 6.62
N ASN A 38 -2.91 1.58 7.46
CA ASN A 38 -4.00 2.53 7.21
C ASN A 38 -3.75 3.93 7.80
N ARG A 39 -2.73 4.09 8.65
CA ARG A 39 -2.42 5.39 9.29
C ARG A 39 -0.91 5.56 9.42
N ILE A 40 -0.35 6.33 8.48
CA ILE A 40 1.07 6.66 8.40
C ILE A 40 1.19 8.19 8.47
N PRO A 41 1.32 8.80 9.67
CA PRO A 41 1.28 10.26 9.85
C PRO A 41 2.31 11.01 8.99
N GLU A 42 3.53 10.48 8.90
CA GLU A 42 4.61 11.05 8.08
C GLU A 42 4.30 11.13 6.58
N MET A 43 3.31 10.37 6.08
CA MET A 43 2.83 10.49 4.70
C MET A 43 1.60 11.41 4.62
N GLN A 44 0.70 11.30 5.59
CA GLN A 44 -0.55 12.07 5.64
C GLN A 44 -0.31 13.57 5.82
N GLU A 45 0.76 13.94 6.53
CA GLU A 45 1.12 15.33 6.82
C GLU A 45 1.98 15.97 5.72
N LYS A 46 2.40 15.21 4.70
CA LYS A 46 3.22 15.76 3.60
C LYS A 46 2.39 16.68 2.69
N PRO A 47 2.99 17.77 2.17
CA PRO A 47 2.30 18.65 1.24
C PRO A 47 2.04 17.94 -0.10
N ASN A 48 0.99 18.35 -0.81
CA ASN A 48 0.56 17.73 -2.08
C ASN A 48 1.67 17.64 -3.15
N LYS A 49 2.67 18.53 -3.13
CA LYS A 49 3.84 18.46 -4.03
C LYS A 49 4.63 17.15 -3.89
N GLU A 50 4.58 16.50 -2.73
CA GLU A 50 5.25 15.22 -2.46
C GLU A 50 4.46 14.01 -2.96
N PHE A 51 3.21 14.18 -3.40
CA PHE A 51 2.32 13.07 -3.77
C PHE A 51 2.92 12.14 -4.84
N GLY A 52 3.58 12.69 -5.84
CA GLY A 52 4.28 11.90 -6.86
C GLY A 52 5.43 11.07 -6.29
N ARG A 53 6.17 11.61 -5.32
CA ARG A 53 7.26 10.89 -4.62
C ARG A 53 6.69 9.80 -3.71
N MET A 54 5.61 10.08 -2.99
CA MET A 54 4.94 9.11 -2.11
C MET A 54 4.44 7.87 -2.85
N LYS A 55 4.00 8.00 -4.10
CA LYS A 55 3.60 6.86 -4.96
C LYS A 55 4.74 5.91 -5.34
N ARG A 56 5.99 6.25 -4.99
CA ARG A 56 7.16 5.38 -5.14
C ARG A 56 7.52 4.65 -3.85
N ASN A 57 6.72 4.77 -2.80
CA ASN A 57 6.90 3.99 -1.58
C ASN A 57 6.00 2.74 -1.63
N LEU A 58 6.52 1.63 -1.09
CA LEU A 58 5.77 0.39 -0.94
C LEU A 58 5.32 0.26 0.52
N ILE A 59 4.06 -0.09 0.75
CA ILE A 59 3.53 -0.34 2.09
C ILE A 59 3.13 -1.81 2.18
N ILE A 60 3.65 -2.52 3.18
CA ILE A 60 3.35 -3.94 3.42
C ILE A 60 2.73 -4.05 4.81
N GLY A 61 1.46 -4.46 4.86
CA GLY A 61 0.74 -4.66 6.12
C GLY A 61 -0.09 -5.93 6.09
N THR A 62 -0.64 -6.27 7.25
CA THR A 62 -1.56 -7.41 7.40
C THR A 62 -2.99 -6.92 7.24
N ARG A 63 -3.76 -7.53 6.33
CA ARG A 63 -5.19 -7.23 6.19
C ARG A 63 -5.94 -7.72 7.43
N LYS A 64 -6.41 -6.78 8.25
CA LYS A 64 -7.14 -7.07 9.50
C LYS A 64 -8.65 -7.31 9.28
N THR A 65 -9.20 -6.87 8.14
CA THR A 65 -10.64 -6.91 7.86
C THR A 65 -10.97 -7.73 6.61
N HIS A 66 -11.87 -8.71 6.78
CA HIS A 66 -12.42 -9.56 5.71
C HIS A 66 -13.81 -9.08 5.29
N LYS A 67 -13.93 -7.79 4.95
CA LYS A 67 -15.19 -7.19 4.49
C LYS A 67 -15.34 -7.36 2.98
N TYR A 68 -16.43 -7.97 2.57
CA TYR A 68 -16.88 -8.04 1.18
C TYR A 68 -17.84 -6.87 0.94
N VAL A 69 -17.66 -6.15 -0.16
CA VAL A 69 -18.52 -5.02 -0.53
C VAL A 69 -19.32 -5.40 -1.75
N GLU A 70 -20.64 -5.34 -1.69
CA GLU A 70 -21.48 -5.57 -2.87
C GLU A 70 -21.07 -4.66 -4.02
N ASN A 71 -21.05 -5.23 -5.21
CA ASN A 71 -20.72 -4.56 -6.45
C ASN A 71 -21.75 -4.97 -7.50
N HIS A 72 -22.12 -4.04 -8.35
CA HIS A 72 -23.05 -4.28 -9.46
C HIS A 72 -22.50 -3.74 -10.78
N LYS A 73 -21.20 -3.43 -10.82
CA LYS A 73 -20.53 -2.88 -12.00
C LYS A 73 -19.92 -3.98 -12.87
N VAL A 74 -19.11 -4.85 -12.25
CA VAL A 74 -18.29 -5.85 -12.95
C VAL A 74 -18.20 -7.21 -12.24
N SER A 75 -18.69 -7.29 -11.01
CA SER A 75 -18.70 -8.48 -10.16
C SER A 75 -19.79 -8.31 -9.11
N ASP A 76 -20.23 -9.38 -8.45
CA ASP A 76 -21.22 -9.32 -7.36
C ASP A 76 -20.63 -8.72 -6.07
N TYR A 77 -19.34 -8.94 -5.84
CA TYR A 77 -18.62 -8.40 -4.68
C TYR A 77 -17.22 -7.89 -5.07
N LEU A 78 -16.76 -6.87 -4.35
CA LEU A 78 -15.35 -6.53 -4.21
C LEU A 78 -14.81 -7.28 -2.99
N VAL A 79 -13.93 -8.24 -3.25
CA VAL A 79 -13.20 -8.96 -2.21
C VAL A 79 -12.12 -8.06 -1.60
N PRO A 80 -11.74 -8.28 -0.32
CA PRO A 80 -10.61 -7.57 0.29
C PRO A 80 -9.31 -7.95 -0.43
N TYR A 81 -8.96 -7.18 -1.46
CA TYR A 81 -7.83 -7.46 -2.33
C TYR A 81 -6.50 -7.33 -1.57
N THR A 82 -5.49 -8.06 -2.04
CA THR A 82 -4.15 -8.11 -1.43
C THR A 82 -3.35 -6.82 -1.59
N SER A 83 -3.84 -5.86 -2.40
CA SER A 83 -3.18 -4.59 -2.66
C SER A 83 -4.19 -3.44 -2.71
N SER A 84 -3.81 -2.28 -2.18
CA SER A 84 -4.52 -1.01 -2.32
C SER A 84 -3.56 0.06 -2.84
N GLY A 85 -4.03 0.91 -3.75
CA GLY A 85 -3.23 1.97 -4.37
C GLY A 85 -2.59 1.59 -5.71
N CYS A 86 -2.00 2.59 -6.37
CA CYS A 86 -1.36 2.44 -7.67
C CYS A 86 -0.19 3.45 -7.79
N SER A 87 0.91 3.00 -8.39
CA SER A 87 2.09 3.81 -8.70
C SER A 87 1.90 4.75 -9.89
N ALA A 88 0.84 4.57 -10.67
CA ALA A 88 0.48 5.44 -11.78
C ALA A 88 -0.12 6.78 -11.31
N MET A 89 -0.10 7.76 -12.22
CA MET A 89 -0.55 9.14 -12.01
C MET A 89 -1.58 9.55 -13.07
N CYS A 90 -2.64 8.75 -13.23
CA CYS A 90 -3.72 9.10 -14.14
C CYS A 90 -4.40 10.38 -13.65
N LEU A 91 -4.47 11.41 -14.51
CA LEU A 91 -5.09 12.71 -14.18
C LEU A 91 -6.57 12.59 -13.78
N TYR A 92 -7.23 11.51 -14.22
CA TYR A 92 -8.65 11.21 -13.99
C TYR A 92 -8.86 10.09 -12.97
N CYS A 93 -7.88 9.77 -12.12
CA CYS A 93 -8.00 8.69 -11.16
C CYS A 93 -9.07 8.99 -10.11
N TYR A 94 -10.18 8.24 -10.11
CA TYR A 94 -11.28 8.39 -9.15
C TYR A 94 -10.90 8.03 -7.70
N LEU A 95 -9.74 7.41 -7.48
CA LEU A 95 -9.22 7.12 -6.13
C LEU A 95 -8.49 8.33 -5.53
N VAL A 96 -8.25 9.37 -6.33
CA VAL A 96 -7.63 10.63 -5.91
C VAL A 96 -8.72 11.71 -5.99
N CYS A 97 -9.67 11.64 -5.07
CA CYS A 97 -10.73 12.63 -4.92
C CYS A 97 -10.69 13.20 -3.50
N ASN A 98 -10.95 14.51 -3.38
CA ASN A 98 -11.23 15.17 -2.10
C ASN A 98 -12.57 14.72 -1.55
#